data_AF-A0A3N5K4Q4-F1
#
_entry.id   AF-A0A3N5K4Q4-F1
#
_cell.length_a   1.000
_cell.length_b   1.000
_cell.length_c   1.000
_cell.angle_alpha   90.00
_cell.angle_beta   90.00
_cell.angle_gamma   90.00
#
_symmetry.space_group_name_H-M   'P 1'
#
loop_
_entity.id
_entity.type
_entity.pdbx_description
1 polymer ?
#
loop_
_entity_poly.entity_id
_entity_poly.type
_entity_poly.pdbx_seq_one_letter_code
_entity_poly.pdbx_strand_id
1 'polypeptide(L)'
;MSGPTWQQGKHRYAARADFSMRARVLSTERYFFDGASAVSPVDFAVGWGPMSDQAVIDQIGWGQGGRWYRYWPKDRQFPIPVPEIVSHTANMHMIPADREVLRVLRSVRAGDLISLSGNLVDVQSDSGWKWRTSLSRTDSGGGACEIVWVRSLVVH
;
A
#
# COMPACT_ATOMS: atom_id res chain seq x y z
N MET A 1 -13.17 -8.60 -18.44
CA MET A 1 -13.22 -7.32 -19.17
C MET A 1 -12.23 -6.38 -18.51
N SER A 2 -11.30 -5.76 -19.24
CA SER A 2 -10.37 -4.79 -18.66
C SER A 2 -11.10 -3.48 -18.35
N GLY A 3 -10.91 -2.93 -17.15
CA GLY A 3 -11.49 -1.64 -16.76
C GLY A 3 -10.93 -0.46 -17.57
N PRO A 4 -11.36 0.78 -17.29
CA PRO A 4 -10.87 1.96 -17.98
C PRO A 4 -9.34 2.05 -17.95
N THR A 5 -8.77 2.59 -19.01
CA THR A 5 -7.33 2.82 -19.15
C THR A 5 -7.03 4.29 -19.37
N TRP A 6 -5.95 4.80 -18.80
CA TRP A 6 -5.50 6.18 -18.97
C TRP A 6 -3.99 6.26 -18.99
N GLN A 7 -3.46 7.44 -19.31
CA GLN A 7 -2.03 7.70 -19.39
C GLN A 7 -1.67 8.92 -18.53
N GLN A 8 -0.57 8.82 -17.80
CA GLN A 8 0.05 9.94 -17.08
C GLN A 8 1.54 9.93 -17.38
N GLY A 9 2.01 10.94 -18.13
CA GLY A 9 3.38 10.96 -18.63
C GLY A 9 3.70 9.73 -19.49
N LYS A 10 4.76 9.00 -19.11
CA LYS A 10 5.26 7.81 -19.82
C LYS A 10 4.63 6.49 -19.36
N HIS A 11 3.61 6.55 -18.52
CA HIS A 11 2.97 5.39 -17.91
C HIS A 11 1.50 5.32 -18.28
N ARG A 12 1.08 4.12 -18.70
CA ARG A 12 -0.30 3.73 -18.92
C ARG A 12 -0.79 2.92 -17.74
N TYR A 13 -2.01 3.21 -17.31
CA TYR A 13 -2.68 2.56 -16.19
C TYR A 13 -3.93 1.87 -16.71
N ALA A 14 -4.23 0.70 -16.15
CA ALA A 14 -5.46 -0.02 -16.44
C ALA A 14 -6.13 -0.43 -15.14
N ALA A 15 -7.33 0.10 -14.90
CA ALA A 15 -8.12 -0.28 -13.74
C ALA A 15 -8.48 -1.77 -13.79
N ARG A 16 -8.33 -2.41 -12.63
CA ARG A 16 -8.68 -3.81 -12.41
C ARG A 16 -9.87 -3.96 -11.47
N ALA A 17 -9.98 -3.09 -10.47
CA ALA A 17 -11.12 -3.03 -9.55
C ALA A 17 -11.23 -1.63 -8.93
N ASP A 18 -12.44 -1.23 -8.52
CA ASP A 18 -12.60 -0.15 -7.56
C ASP A 18 -12.04 -0.57 -6.21
N PHE A 19 -11.40 0.38 -5.52
CA PHE A 19 -10.74 0.11 -4.25
C PHE A 19 -11.10 1.18 -3.23
N SER A 20 -11.48 0.74 -2.03
CA SER A 20 -11.63 1.61 -0.87
C SER A 20 -11.25 0.85 0.39
N MET A 21 -10.66 1.54 1.34
CA MET A 21 -10.37 0.97 2.65
C MET A 21 -10.28 2.03 3.73
N ARG A 22 -10.50 1.59 4.96
CA ARG A 22 -10.15 2.32 6.18
C ARG A 22 -9.19 1.44 6.98
N ALA A 23 -8.04 1.99 7.36
CA ALA A 23 -7.00 1.21 8.03
C ALA A 23 -6.07 2.08 8.86
N ARG A 24 -5.38 1.44 9.80
CA ARG A 24 -4.27 2.02 10.56
C ARG A 24 -2.99 1.91 9.74
N VAL A 25 -2.20 2.97 9.69
CA VAL A 25 -0.88 2.95 9.04
C VAL A 25 0.13 2.38 10.03
N LEU A 26 0.78 1.30 9.65
CA LEU A 26 1.76 0.59 10.49
C LEU A 26 3.18 1.08 10.21
N SER A 27 3.47 1.38 8.95
CA SER A 27 4.72 1.97 8.49
C SER A 27 4.49 2.71 7.18
N THR A 28 5.39 3.64 6.87
CA THR A 28 5.47 4.30 5.55
C THR A 28 6.90 4.25 5.03
N GLU A 29 7.09 4.03 3.74
CA GLU A 29 8.41 4.13 3.10
C GLU A 29 8.37 5.00 1.84
N ARG A 30 9.33 5.92 1.72
CA ARG A 30 9.40 6.87 0.60
C ARG A 30 10.50 6.49 -0.37
N TYR A 31 10.17 6.44 -1.64
CA TYR A 31 11.11 6.04 -2.70
C TYR A 31 11.45 7.23 -3.59
N PHE A 32 12.74 7.37 -3.89
CA PHE A 32 13.27 8.47 -4.71
C PHE A 32 14.14 8.03 -5.89
N PHE A 33 14.72 6.82 -5.82
CA PHE A 33 15.80 6.42 -6.72
C PHE A 33 15.53 5.14 -7.52
N ASP A 34 14.47 4.39 -7.20
CA ASP A 34 14.17 3.17 -7.93
C ASP A 34 13.29 3.44 -9.17
N GLY A 35 13.23 2.48 -10.09
CA GLY A 35 12.48 2.64 -11.34
C GLY A 35 10.98 2.85 -11.15
N ALA A 36 10.42 2.38 -10.03
CA ALA A 36 9.00 2.53 -9.71
C ALA A 36 8.67 3.83 -8.96
N SER A 37 9.65 4.57 -8.42
CA SER A 37 9.45 5.77 -7.59
C SER A 37 8.72 6.90 -8.31
N ALA A 38 8.88 7.00 -9.63
CA ALA A 38 8.15 7.96 -10.46
C ALA A 38 6.65 7.65 -10.54
N VAL A 39 6.25 6.40 -10.24
CA VAL A 39 4.86 5.92 -10.28
C VAL A 39 4.30 5.82 -8.86
N SER A 40 4.97 5.06 -7.98
CA SER A 40 4.64 4.94 -6.55
C SER A 40 5.74 5.61 -5.72
N PRO A 41 5.61 6.89 -5.35
CA PRO A 41 6.60 7.59 -4.54
C PRO A 41 6.57 7.21 -3.06
N VAL A 42 5.51 6.55 -2.60
CA VAL A 42 5.38 6.09 -1.21
C VAL A 42 4.62 4.78 -1.16
N ASP A 43 5.06 3.89 -0.28
CA ASP A 43 4.33 2.67 0.06
C ASP A 43 3.84 2.74 1.51
N PHE A 44 2.66 2.20 1.79
CA PHE A 44 2.14 2.06 3.15
C PHE A 44 2.04 0.59 3.53
N ALA A 45 2.57 0.25 4.70
CA ALA A 45 2.13 -0.93 5.43
C ALA A 45 0.91 -0.55 6.25
N VAL A 46 -0.20 -1.26 6.05
CA VAL A 46 -1.50 -0.94 6.67
C VAL A 46 -2.06 -2.15 7.40
N GLY A 47 -2.86 -1.89 8.44
CA GLY A 47 -3.52 -2.90 9.25
C GLY A 47 -5.00 -2.59 9.50
N TRP A 48 -5.83 -3.63 9.53
CA TRP A 48 -7.28 -3.56 9.84
C TRP A 48 -7.68 -4.68 10.81
N GLY A 49 -8.92 -4.68 11.30
CA GLY A 49 -9.36 -5.69 12.27
C GLY A 49 -8.47 -5.70 13.53
N PRO A 50 -7.92 -6.84 13.97
CA PRO A 50 -6.99 -6.89 15.10
C PRO A 50 -5.75 -5.99 14.90
N MET A 51 -5.33 -5.79 13.65
CA MET A 51 -4.22 -4.92 13.28
C MET A 51 -4.60 -3.43 13.19
N SER A 52 -5.74 -3.06 13.78
CA SER A 52 -6.09 -1.67 14.08
C SER A 52 -6.05 -1.34 15.57
N ASP A 53 -5.86 -2.35 16.44
CA ASP A 53 -5.72 -2.16 17.88
C ASP A 53 -4.29 -1.73 18.24
N GLN A 54 -4.16 -0.56 18.85
CA GLN A 54 -2.86 -0.02 19.23
C GLN A 54 -2.13 -0.91 20.24
N ALA A 55 -2.85 -1.60 21.14
CA ALA A 55 -2.24 -2.50 22.12
C ALA A 55 -1.57 -3.72 21.45
N VAL A 56 -2.08 -4.16 20.30
CA VAL A 56 -1.48 -5.21 19.47
C VAL A 56 -0.29 -4.65 18.68
N ILE A 57 -0.50 -3.52 17.99
CA ILE A 57 0.51 -2.89 17.13
C ILE A 57 1.76 -2.49 17.91
N ASP A 58 1.60 -1.99 19.14
CA ASP A 58 2.71 -1.53 19.98
C ASP A 58 3.68 -2.66 20.35
N GLN A 59 3.24 -3.92 20.31
CA GLN A 59 4.06 -5.10 20.59
C GLN A 59 4.75 -5.68 19.34
N ILE A 60 4.51 -5.10 18.15
CA ILE A 60 5.07 -5.57 16.88
C ILE A 60 5.99 -4.49 16.30
N GLY A 61 7.21 -4.88 15.93
CA GLY A 61 8.13 -4.04 15.16
C GLY A 61 7.74 -4.05 13.69
N TRP A 62 7.79 -2.87 13.05
CA TRP A 62 7.46 -2.69 11.64
C TRP A 62 8.66 -2.08 10.92
N GLY A 63 8.92 -2.54 9.70
CA GLY A 63 9.86 -1.91 8.80
C GLY A 63 9.40 -2.06 7.36
N GLN A 64 9.82 -1.13 6.51
CA GLN A 64 9.59 -1.21 5.07
C GLN A 64 10.88 -0.91 4.31
N GLY A 65 10.97 -1.43 3.10
CA GLY A 65 12.09 -1.21 2.20
C GLY A 65 12.05 -2.15 1.00
N GLY A 66 12.66 -1.72 -0.11
CA GLY A 66 12.74 -2.53 -1.32
C GLY A 66 11.38 -2.94 -1.91
N ARG A 67 10.32 -2.16 -1.66
CA ARG A 67 8.92 -2.44 -2.02
C ARG A 67 8.23 -3.54 -1.21
N TRP A 68 8.75 -3.82 0.00
CA TRP A 68 8.19 -4.81 0.92
C TRP A 68 8.05 -4.24 2.33
N TYR A 69 7.24 -4.88 3.16
CA TYR A 69 7.23 -4.68 4.60
C TYR A 69 7.78 -5.90 5.34
N ARG A 70 8.23 -5.69 6.57
CA ARG A 70 8.72 -6.70 7.50
C ARG A 70 8.08 -6.45 8.85
N TYR A 71 7.84 -7.52 9.59
CA TYR A 71 7.32 -7.48 10.94
C TYR A 71 8.03 -8.51 11.82
N TRP A 72 8.17 -8.20 13.11
CA TRP A 72 8.80 -9.07 14.11
C TRP A 72 8.20 -8.76 15.49
N PRO A 73 8.16 -9.72 16.43
CA PRO A 73 7.70 -9.42 17.78
C PRO A 73 8.75 -8.53 18.46
N LYS A 74 8.32 -7.51 19.21
CA LYS A 74 9.25 -6.72 20.04
C LYS A 74 9.72 -7.48 21.27
N ASP A 75 8.84 -8.35 21.78
CA ASP A 75 9.14 -9.29 22.87
C ASP A 75 9.37 -10.71 22.34
N ARG A 76 9.30 -11.73 23.20
CA ARG A 76 9.57 -13.13 22.83
C ARG A 76 8.56 -13.75 21.86
N GLN A 77 7.30 -13.29 21.86
CA GLN A 77 6.23 -13.87 21.05
C GLN A 77 5.32 -12.78 20.48
N PHE A 78 4.60 -13.10 19.41
CA PHE A 78 3.59 -12.21 18.87
C PHE A 78 2.38 -12.08 19.81
N PRO A 79 1.74 -10.89 19.88
CA PRO A 79 0.56 -10.66 20.73
C PRO A 79 -0.70 -11.39 20.23
N ILE A 80 -0.73 -11.77 18.95
CA ILE A 80 -1.80 -12.53 18.29
C ILE A 80 -1.19 -13.59 17.35
N PRO A 81 -1.94 -14.61 16.91
CA PRO A 81 -1.43 -15.61 15.97
C PRO A 81 -0.90 -14.98 14.67
N VAL A 82 0.24 -15.45 14.17
CA VAL A 82 0.84 -14.97 12.90
C VAL A 82 -0.15 -14.99 11.72
N PRO A 83 -0.99 -16.03 11.53
CA PRO A 83 -2.00 -16.01 10.46
C PRO A 83 -2.98 -14.84 10.57
N GLU A 84 -3.30 -14.38 11.78
CA GLU A 84 -4.15 -13.19 11.96
C GLU A 84 -3.42 -11.92 11.57
N ILE A 85 -2.13 -11.77 11.90
CA ILE A 85 -1.31 -10.64 11.46
C ILE A 85 -1.27 -10.58 9.93
N VAL A 86 -0.94 -11.69 9.28
CA VAL A 86 -0.79 -11.76 7.82
C VAL A 86 -2.11 -11.49 7.09
N SER A 87 -3.24 -12.03 7.58
CA SER A 87 -4.56 -11.82 6.96
C SER A 87 -5.15 -10.43 7.19
N HIS A 88 -4.55 -9.63 8.07
CA HIS A 88 -5.03 -8.31 8.46
C HIS A 88 -4.00 -7.20 8.22
N THR A 89 -2.95 -7.49 7.46
CA THR A 89 -1.97 -6.50 7.04
C THR A 89 -1.69 -6.60 5.55
N ALA A 90 -1.32 -5.47 4.96
CA ALA A 90 -0.92 -5.42 3.56
C ALA A 90 0.14 -4.33 3.35
N ASN A 91 0.92 -4.50 2.29
CA ASN A 91 1.81 -3.46 1.78
C ASN A 91 1.26 -2.97 0.45
N MET A 92 0.99 -1.67 0.36
CA MET A 92 0.33 -1.06 -0.77
C MET A 92 1.22 0.00 -1.40
N HIS A 93 1.28 -0.01 -2.72
CA HIS A 93 2.04 0.95 -3.52
C HIS A 93 1.12 2.09 -3.95
N MET A 94 1.39 3.29 -3.47
CA MET A 94 0.47 4.43 -3.64
C MET A 94 0.84 5.28 -4.84
N ILE A 95 -0.03 5.27 -5.85
CA ILE A 95 0.08 6.11 -7.03
C ILE A 95 -0.87 7.30 -6.86
N PRO A 96 -0.36 8.54 -6.72
CA PRO A 96 -1.22 9.71 -6.55
C PRO A 96 -1.97 10.05 -7.85
N ALA A 97 -3.28 10.27 -7.78
CA ALA A 97 -4.03 10.77 -8.94
C ALA A 97 -3.59 12.18 -9.39
N ASP A 98 -3.19 13.01 -8.43
CA ASP A 98 -2.76 14.39 -8.65
C ASP A 98 -1.77 14.88 -7.57
N ARG A 99 -1.39 16.16 -7.67
CA ARG A 99 -0.43 16.79 -6.76
C ARG A 99 -0.97 16.98 -5.35
N GLU A 100 -2.28 17.12 -5.17
CA GLU A 100 -2.89 17.28 -3.85
C GLU A 100 -2.88 15.96 -3.10
N VAL A 101 -3.30 14.88 -3.75
CA VAL A 101 -3.21 13.52 -3.21
C VAL A 101 -1.77 13.17 -2.86
N LEU A 102 -0.80 13.50 -3.71
CA LEU A 102 0.63 13.29 -3.41
C LEU A 102 1.07 14.01 -2.12
N ARG A 103 0.58 15.23 -1.89
CA ARG A 103 0.92 16.00 -0.69
C ARG A 103 0.40 15.29 0.56
N VAL A 104 -0.85 14.82 0.53
CA VAL A 104 -1.46 14.08 1.66
C VAL A 104 -0.75 12.74 1.88
N LEU A 105 -0.51 11.98 0.81
CA LEU A 105 0.25 10.72 0.89
C LEU A 105 1.62 10.90 1.55
N ARG A 106 2.30 12.01 1.26
CA ARG A 106 3.58 12.33 1.90
C ARG A 106 3.45 12.80 3.34
N SER A 107 2.30 13.31 3.79
CA SER A 107 2.13 13.74 5.19
C SER A 107 1.77 12.61 6.13
N VAL A 108 1.23 11.49 5.62
CA VAL A 108 0.85 10.31 6.41
C VAL A 108 2.04 9.75 7.19
N ARG A 109 1.77 9.31 8.42
CA ARG A 109 2.73 8.72 9.36
C ARG A 109 2.24 7.39 9.90
N ALA A 110 3.17 6.59 10.42
CA ALA A 110 2.82 5.44 11.24
C ALA A 110 1.95 5.88 12.43
N GLY A 111 0.89 5.13 12.69
CA GLY A 111 -0.14 5.45 13.68
C GLY A 111 -1.34 6.20 13.13
N ASP A 112 -1.28 6.77 11.92
CA ASP A 112 -2.44 7.47 11.36
C ASP A 112 -3.59 6.49 11.06
N LEU A 113 -4.83 6.90 11.36
CA LEU A 113 -6.01 6.24 10.83
C LEU A 113 -6.35 6.91 9.50
N ILE A 114 -6.44 6.13 8.42
CA ILE A 114 -6.71 6.68 7.09
C ILE A 114 -7.98 6.07 6.48
N SER A 115 -8.66 6.86 5.65
CA SER A 115 -9.63 6.39 4.67
C SER A 115 -9.11 6.73 3.28
N LEU A 116 -9.04 5.74 2.39
CA LEU A 116 -8.59 5.95 1.02
C LEU A 116 -9.58 5.35 0.01
N SER A 117 -9.66 5.97 -1.16
CA SER A 117 -10.44 5.47 -2.30
C SER A 117 -9.71 5.69 -3.62
N GLY A 118 -9.99 4.81 -4.58
CA GLY A 118 -9.16 4.68 -5.76
C GLY A 118 -9.50 3.48 -6.63
N ASN A 119 -8.48 2.95 -7.30
CA ASN A 119 -8.56 1.74 -8.10
C ASN A 119 -7.31 0.88 -7.88
N LEU A 120 -7.47 -0.44 -7.89
CA LEU A 120 -6.36 -1.34 -8.13
C LEU A 120 -6.00 -1.26 -9.62
N VAL A 121 -4.72 -1.05 -9.93
CA VAL A 121 -4.27 -0.79 -11.31
C VAL A 121 -3.08 -1.64 -11.72
N ASP A 122 -3.09 -2.08 -12.97
CA ASP A 122 -1.85 -2.49 -13.63
C ASP A 122 -1.20 -1.26 -14.27
N VAL A 123 0.13 -1.21 -14.25
CA VAL A 123 0.94 -0.14 -14.82
C VAL A 123 1.82 -0.71 -15.94
N GLN A 124 1.93 0.04 -17.03
CA GLN A 124 2.87 -0.23 -18.09
C GLN A 124 3.58 1.07 -18.50
N SER A 125 4.89 1.04 -18.66
CA SER A 125 5.65 2.15 -19.25
C SER A 125 5.79 1.99 -20.76
N ASP A 126 6.07 3.10 -21.45
CA ASP A 126 6.38 3.10 -22.89
C ASP A 126 7.63 2.29 -23.25
N SER A 127 8.58 2.11 -22.30
CA SER A 127 9.77 1.27 -22.49
C SER A 127 9.53 -0.22 -22.28
N GLY A 128 8.30 -0.62 -21.94
CA GLY A 128 7.91 -2.02 -21.78
C GLY A 128 7.96 -2.56 -20.35
N TRP A 129 8.45 -1.78 -19.36
CA TRP A 129 8.31 -2.15 -17.94
C TRP A 129 6.83 -2.28 -17.55
N LYS A 130 6.50 -3.31 -16.77
CA LYS A 130 5.14 -3.64 -16.34
C LYS A 130 5.12 -3.92 -14.84
N TRP A 131 4.06 -3.47 -14.18
CA TRP A 131 3.78 -3.75 -12.78
C TRP A 131 2.32 -4.12 -12.64
N ARG A 132 2.03 -5.29 -12.06
CA ARG A 132 0.66 -5.81 -11.95
C ARG A 132 0.21 -5.80 -10.51
N THR A 133 -1.00 -5.34 -10.27
CA THR A 133 -1.60 -5.33 -8.93
C THR A 133 -2.03 -6.73 -8.55
N SER A 134 -1.88 -7.08 -7.28
CA SER A 134 -2.66 -8.18 -6.70
C SER A 134 -4.15 -7.81 -6.69
N LEU A 135 -5.01 -8.80 -6.88
CA LEU A 135 -6.46 -8.71 -6.68
C LEU A 135 -6.95 -9.60 -5.53
N SER A 136 -6.05 -10.40 -4.97
CA SER A 136 -6.34 -11.34 -3.88
C SER A 136 -5.74 -10.82 -2.59
N ARG A 137 -6.57 -10.77 -1.55
CA ARG A 137 -6.20 -10.28 -0.21
C ARG A 137 -5.46 -11.33 0.62
N THR A 138 -5.39 -12.58 0.16
CA THR A 138 -4.74 -13.69 0.87
C THR A 138 -3.40 -14.07 0.25
N ASP A 139 -2.96 -13.38 -0.80
CA ASP A 139 -1.69 -13.66 -1.44
C ASP A 139 -0.55 -13.19 -0.52
N SER A 140 0.52 -13.97 -0.42
CA SER A 140 1.75 -13.58 0.28
C SER A 140 2.96 -13.78 -0.64
N GLY A 141 3.99 -12.94 -0.50
CA GLY A 141 5.23 -13.02 -1.30
C GLY A 141 5.29 -12.10 -2.53
N GLY A 142 6.20 -12.44 -3.45
CA GLY A 142 6.76 -11.66 -4.59
C GLY A 142 5.82 -11.01 -5.63
N GLY A 143 4.51 -10.94 -5.38
CA GLY A 143 3.50 -10.38 -6.28
C GLY A 143 2.15 -10.09 -5.60
N ALA A 144 2.11 -10.11 -4.27
CA ALA A 144 0.89 -9.97 -3.47
C ALA A 144 0.48 -8.51 -3.17
N CYS A 145 1.32 -7.53 -3.50
CA CYS A 145 1.08 -6.15 -3.10
C CYS A 145 0.07 -5.47 -4.03
N GLU A 146 -0.87 -4.74 -3.43
CA GLU A 146 -1.80 -3.91 -4.17
C GLU A 146 -1.09 -2.67 -4.73
N ILE A 147 -1.33 -2.39 -6.00
CA ILE A 147 -0.91 -1.14 -6.64
C ILE A 147 -2.15 -0.25 -6.75
N VAL A 148 -2.18 0.82 -5.96
CA VAL A 148 -3.37 1.61 -5.73
C VAL A 148 -3.23 2.96 -6.42
N TRP A 149 -4.06 3.22 -7.42
CA TRP A 149 -4.30 4.58 -7.91
C TRP A 149 -5.21 5.31 -6.94
N VAL A 150 -4.63 6.20 -6.14
CA VAL A 150 -5.31 6.91 -5.05
C VAL A 150 -5.98 8.16 -5.60
N ARG A 151 -7.32 8.20 -5.56
CA ARG A 151 -8.13 9.37 -5.94
C ARG A 151 -8.45 10.27 -4.74
N SER A 152 -8.59 9.69 -3.55
CA SER A 152 -8.84 10.42 -2.33
C SER A 152 -8.19 9.72 -1.13
N LEU A 153 -7.71 10.53 -0.19
CA LEU A 153 -7.09 10.10 1.05
C LEU A 153 -7.43 11.11 2.14
N VAL A 154 -7.96 10.61 3.25
CA VAL A 154 -8.27 11.39 4.45
C VAL A 154 -7.55 10.77 5.64
N VAL A 155 -6.89 11.59 6.43
CA VAL A 155 -6.26 11.24 7.71
C VAL A 155 -7.18 11.70 8.84
N HIS A 156 -7.42 10.84 9.84
CA HIS A 156 -8.32 11.06 10.98
C HIS A 156 -7.57 11.25 12.29
#